data_AF-A0A842STJ4-F1
#
_entry.id   AF-A0A842STJ4-F1
#
_cell.length_a   1.000
_cell.length_b   1.000
_cell.length_c   1.000
_cell.angle_alpha   90.00
_cell.angle_beta   90.00
_cell.angle_gamma   90.00
#
_symmetry.space_group_name_H-M   'P 1'
#
loop_
_entity.id
_entity.type
_entity.pdbx_description
1 polymer ?
#
loop_
_entity_poly.entity_id
_entity_poly.type
_entity_poly.pdbx_seq_one_letter_code
_entity_poly.pdbx_strand_id
1 'polypeptide(L)'
;METSVKDIARLIELEKRKAELEFKKKVFGEENPEQEQELQGYLQELKKNAEETGVKVLVPNKDELDRLSERLGSFSPEELRSAVSTRSGEAYEVLAERGEIIKENFKNRLEIAKLSVVTSMLSDEEKGGIEKVVRSGSLKQPIKVSTLEKEAREKLARFMRRCGIECSAKEDEILPGNGGFLKEIRLEMPDRTVWVSEEAKEQLDEILSKIKDINSKIQLKNAERYVKNFTEEEEKAFEMLQSEYLELLKKKDELLQSFNEEEKLLVRS
;
A
#
# COMPACT_ATOMS: atom_id res chain seq x y z
N MET A 1 11.31 12.14 -17.75
CA MET A 1 10.89 10.72 -17.48
C MET A 1 9.72 10.75 -16.51
N GLU A 2 8.99 9.64 -16.31
CA GLU A 2 7.91 9.62 -15.33
C GLU A 2 8.08 8.49 -14.32
N THR A 3 7.65 8.74 -13.08
CA THR A 3 7.62 7.75 -12.01
C THR A 3 6.27 7.81 -11.33
N SER A 4 5.53 6.71 -11.42
CA SER A 4 4.19 6.58 -10.87
C SER A 4 4.18 6.00 -9.46
N VAL A 5 3.05 6.13 -8.77
CA VAL A 5 2.79 5.41 -7.50
C VAL A 5 2.99 3.90 -7.66
N LYS A 6 2.60 3.32 -8.80
CA LYS A 6 2.73 1.88 -9.04
C LYS A 6 4.20 1.45 -9.16
N ASP A 7 5.03 2.28 -9.78
CA ASP A 7 6.47 2.03 -9.91
C ASP A 7 7.15 2.01 -8.54
N ILE A 8 6.83 2.99 -7.69
CA ILE A 8 7.37 3.06 -6.32
C ILE A 8 6.84 1.93 -5.44
N ALA A 9 5.55 1.59 -5.55
CA ALA A 9 4.97 0.46 -4.82
C ALA A 9 5.61 -0.89 -5.24
N ARG A 10 5.90 -1.04 -6.53
CA ARG A 10 6.62 -2.20 -7.07
C ARG A 10 8.07 -2.23 -6.58
N LEU A 11 8.74 -1.09 -6.53
CA LEU A 11 10.08 -0.97 -5.96
C LEU A 11 10.11 -1.43 -4.49
N ILE A 12 9.14 -1.01 -3.66
CA ILE A 12 9.01 -1.47 -2.26
C ILE A 12 8.82 -2.99 -2.17
N GLU A 13 7.98 -3.57 -3.05
CA GLU A 13 7.76 -5.02 -3.10
C GLU A 13 9.05 -5.78 -3.46
N LEU A 14 9.78 -5.31 -4.47
CA LEU A 14 11.02 -5.94 -4.91
C LEU A 14 12.13 -5.82 -3.86
N GLU A 15 12.25 -4.69 -3.16
CA GLU A 15 13.20 -4.53 -2.04
C GLU A 15 12.90 -5.49 -0.89
N LYS A 16 11.62 -5.70 -0.55
CA LYS A 16 11.23 -6.71 0.44
C LYS A 16 11.64 -8.12 -0.02
N ARG A 17 11.35 -8.47 -1.28
CA ARG A 17 11.70 -9.78 -1.84
C ARG A 17 13.22 -10.00 -1.89
N LYS A 18 13.99 -8.95 -2.18
CA LYS A 18 15.46 -8.96 -2.09
C LYS A 18 15.93 -9.28 -0.67
N ALA A 19 15.43 -8.53 0.32
CA ALA A 19 15.81 -8.71 1.71
C ALA A 19 15.44 -10.11 2.23
N GLU A 20 14.33 -10.68 1.78
CA GLU A 20 13.93 -12.06 2.10
C GLU A 20 14.90 -13.10 1.51
N LEU A 21 15.33 -12.93 0.26
CA LEU A 21 16.33 -13.81 -0.36
C LEU A 21 17.68 -13.71 0.35
N GLU A 22 18.14 -12.50 0.65
CA GLU A 22 19.39 -12.27 1.38
C GLU A 22 19.35 -12.91 2.77
N PHE A 23 18.21 -12.80 3.47
CA PHE A 23 18.01 -13.47 4.75
C PHE A 23 18.07 -14.99 4.62
N LYS A 24 17.37 -15.55 3.64
CA LYS A 24 17.37 -17.01 3.40
C LYS A 24 18.75 -17.55 3.08
N LYS A 25 19.49 -16.84 2.24
CA LYS A 25 20.89 -17.15 1.92
C LYS A 25 21.76 -17.12 3.16
N LYS A 26 21.70 -16.05 3.95
CA LYS A 26 22.54 -15.86 5.14
C LYS A 26 22.24 -16.88 6.26
N VAL A 27 20.96 -17.18 6.48
CA VAL A 27 20.52 -17.97 7.65
C VAL A 27 20.38 -19.47 7.30
N PHE A 28 19.88 -19.79 6.11
CA PHE A 28 19.59 -21.17 5.71
C PHE A 28 20.53 -21.69 4.61
N GLY A 29 21.37 -20.84 4.02
CA GLY A 29 22.23 -21.24 2.88
C GLY A 29 21.43 -21.50 1.60
N GLU A 30 20.18 -21.04 1.53
CA GLU A 30 19.33 -21.17 0.34
C GLU A 30 19.75 -20.13 -0.70
N GLU A 31 20.39 -20.56 -1.78
CA GLU A 31 20.76 -19.71 -2.91
C GLU A 31 19.79 -19.89 -4.08
N ASN A 32 19.39 -18.78 -4.70
CA ASN A 32 18.62 -18.81 -5.94
C ASN A 32 19.15 -17.72 -6.91
N PRO A 33 20.28 -17.99 -7.59
CA PRO A 33 20.99 -16.98 -8.36
C PRO A 33 20.18 -16.44 -9.56
N GLU A 34 19.36 -17.28 -10.19
CA GLU A 34 18.48 -16.85 -11.29
C GLU A 34 17.46 -15.80 -10.82
N GLN A 35 16.80 -16.08 -9.69
CA GLN A 35 15.83 -15.17 -9.10
C GLN A 35 16.49 -13.89 -8.58
N GLU A 36 17.70 -13.97 -8.02
CA GLU A 36 18.47 -12.81 -7.58
C GLU A 36 18.84 -11.89 -8.75
N GLN A 37 19.30 -12.47 -9.87
CA GLN A 37 19.71 -11.70 -11.05
C GLN A 37 18.53 -11.01 -11.73
N GLU A 38 17.41 -11.73 -11.92
CA GLU A 38 16.19 -11.16 -12.49
C GLU A 38 15.68 -9.99 -11.63
N LEU A 39 15.61 -10.19 -10.31
CA LEU A 39 15.14 -9.19 -9.36
C LEU A 39 16.04 -7.94 -9.35
N GLN A 40 17.37 -8.13 -9.46
CA GLN A 40 18.32 -7.03 -9.47
C GLN A 40 18.15 -6.12 -10.70
N GLY A 41 17.87 -6.68 -11.88
CA GLY A 41 17.63 -5.91 -13.09
C GLY A 41 16.44 -4.94 -12.95
N TYR A 42 15.28 -5.47 -12.53
CA TYR A 42 14.08 -4.65 -12.30
C TYR A 42 14.27 -3.61 -11.20
N LEU A 43 14.96 -3.95 -10.12
CA LEU A 43 15.26 -3.01 -9.04
C LEU A 43 16.11 -1.83 -9.52
N GLN A 44 17.15 -2.11 -10.31
CA GLN A 44 18.05 -1.06 -10.80
C GLN A 44 17.33 -0.08 -11.71
N GLU A 45 16.48 -0.59 -12.61
CA GLU A 45 15.67 0.25 -13.51
C GLU A 45 14.73 1.18 -12.72
N LEU A 46 13.94 0.62 -11.79
CA LEU A 46 12.99 1.40 -10.99
C LEU A 46 13.68 2.41 -10.06
N LYS A 47 14.83 2.05 -9.47
CA LYS A 47 15.64 2.98 -8.67
C LYS A 47 16.15 4.14 -9.49
N LYS A 48 16.69 3.85 -10.67
CA LYS A 48 17.18 4.86 -11.60
C LYS A 48 16.07 5.85 -11.97
N ASN A 49 14.89 5.35 -12.34
CA ASN A 49 13.74 6.20 -12.68
C ASN A 49 13.30 7.08 -11.50
N ALA A 50 13.27 6.52 -10.28
CA ALA A 50 12.94 7.27 -9.06
C ALA A 50 13.99 8.35 -8.75
N GLU A 51 15.27 8.04 -8.88
CA GLU A 51 16.38 8.99 -8.69
C GLU A 51 16.33 10.14 -9.71
N GLU A 52 16.12 9.82 -10.99
CA GLU A 52 16.04 10.80 -12.08
C GLU A 52 14.80 11.70 -12.00
N THR A 53 13.78 11.30 -11.24
CA THR A 53 12.58 12.10 -10.94
C THR A 53 12.61 12.74 -9.56
N GLY A 54 13.69 12.55 -8.78
CA GLY A 54 13.84 13.10 -7.42
C GLY A 54 12.97 12.43 -6.35
N VAL A 55 12.30 11.32 -6.69
CA VAL A 55 11.45 10.55 -5.78
C VAL A 55 12.31 9.66 -4.91
N LYS A 56 12.26 9.91 -3.60
CA LYS A 56 12.91 9.05 -2.59
C LYS A 56 11.85 8.18 -1.94
N VAL A 57 12.06 6.86 -1.95
CA VAL A 57 11.20 5.91 -1.25
C VAL A 57 11.29 6.15 0.26
N LEU A 58 10.16 6.48 0.86
CA LEU A 58 10.06 6.63 2.30
C LEU A 58 9.87 5.27 2.98
N VAL A 59 10.38 5.14 4.20
CA VAL A 59 10.25 3.91 4.99
C VAL A 59 9.70 4.29 6.36
N PRO A 60 8.40 4.08 6.63
CA PRO A 60 7.83 4.34 7.93
C PRO A 60 8.51 3.51 9.02
N ASN A 61 8.71 4.11 10.20
CA ASN A 61 9.37 3.47 11.35
C ASN A 61 10.80 2.98 11.04
N LYS A 62 11.50 3.61 10.10
CA LYS A 62 12.87 3.23 9.73
C LYS A 62 13.83 3.24 10.93
N ASP A 63 13.71 4.20 11.83
CA ASP A 63 14.65 4.30 12.96
C ASP A 63 14.48 3.10 13.91
N GLU A 64 13.25 2.60 14.08
CA GLU A 64 12.98 1.37 14.83
C GLU A 64 13.45 0.12 14.08
N LEU A 65 13.24 0.05 12.75
CA LEU A 65 13.77 -1.03 11.93
C LEU A 65 15.30 -1.12 11.98
N ASP A 66 15.98 0.02 11.94
CA ASP A 66 17.43 0.11 12.03
C ASP A 66 17.90 -0.39 13.42
N ARG A 67 17.24 0.03 14.51
CA ARG A 67 17.49 -0.46 15.89
C ARG A 67 17.31 -1.98 16.01
N LEU A 68 16.23 -2.54 15.48
CA LEU A 68 15.96 -3.98 15.50
C LEU A 68 16.95 -4.74 14.64
N SER A 69 17.36 -4.19 13.50
CA SER A 69 18.40 -4.77 12.64
C SER A 69 19.77 -4.82 13.33
N GLU A 70 20.14 -3.79 14.10
CA GLU A 70 21.35 -3.81 14.93
C GLU A 70 21.29 -4.89 16.00
N ARG A 71 20.16 -5.01 16.72
CA ARG A 71 19.93 -6.09 17.70
C ARG A 71 19.98 -7.47 17.05
N LEU A 72 19.44 -7.64 15.85
CA LEU A 72 19.53 -8.92 15.14
C LEU A 72 20.97 -9.26 14.73
N GLY A 73 21.80 -8.25 14.49
CA GLY A 73 23.21 -8.42 14.14
C GLY A 73 24.07 -9.02 15.25
N SER A 74 23.61 -8.98 16.52
CA SER A 74 24.34 -9.60 17.63
C SER A 74 24.09 -11.10 17.80
N PHE A 75 23.09 -11.67 17.12
CA PHE A 75 22.83 -13.11 17.16
C PHE A 75 23.57 -13.84 16.04
N SER A 76 24.07 -15.04 16.36
CA SER A 76 24.64 -15.97 15.39
C SER A 76 23.55 -16.55 14.45
N PRO A 77 23.92 -17.01 13.24
CA PRO A 77 23.00 -17.72 12.36
C PRO A 77 22.34 -18.96 13.02
N GLU A 78 23.06 -19.67 13.89
CA GLU A 78 22.55 -20.83 14.63
C GLU A 78 21.45 -20.44 15.62
N GLU A 79 21.66 -19.35 16.37
CA GLU A 79 20.66 -18.81 17.30
C GLU A 79 19.40 -18.36 16.56
N LEU A 80 19.56 -17.64 15.43
CA LEU A 80 18.43 -17.23 14.59
C LEU A 80 17.66 -18.42 14.03
N ARG A 81 18.36 -19.46 13.55
CA ARG A 81 17.73 -20.70 13.07
C ARG A 81 16.94 -21.39 14.17
N SER A 82 17.55 -21.55 15.35
CA SER A 82 16.91 -22.16 16.50
C SER A 82 15.67 -21.39 16.93
N ALA A 83 15.78 -20.06 17.04
CA ALA A 83 14.69 -19.17 17.43
C ALA A 83 13.50 -19.23 16.45
N VAL A 84 13.75 -19.30 15.14
CA VAL A 84 12.69 -19.48 14.13
C VAL A 84 12.03 -20.86 14.26
N SER A 85 12.80 -21.91 14.51
CA SER A 85 12.26 -23.27 14.67
C SER A 85 11.42 -23.42 15.94
N THR A 86 11.86 -22.85 17.07
CA THR A 86 11.16 -22.96 18.36
C THR A 86 10.09 -21.89 18.56
N ARG A 87 10.11 -20.83 17.73
CA ARG A 87 9.25 -19.64 17.86
C ARG A 87 9.31 -19.02 19.25
N SER A 88 10.51 -18.96 19.83
CA SER A 88 10.72 -18.52 21.20
C SER A 88 12.11 -17.94 21.41
N GLY A 89 12.28 -17.21 22.52
CA GLY A 89 13.53 -16.56 22.89
C GLY A 89 13.68 -15.15 22.31
N GLU A 90 14.67 -14.41 22.82
CA GLU A 90 14.88 -12.99 22.48
C GLU A 90 15.05 -12.76 20.98
N ALA A 91 15.86 -13.60 20.30
CA ALA A 91 16.08 -13.48 18.87
C ALA A 91 14.77 -13.61 18.06
N TYR A 92 13.84 -14.48 18.50
CA TYR A 92 12.52 -14.61 17.87
C TYR A 92 11.65 -13.39 18.14
N GLU A 93 11.66 -12.84 19.35
CA GLU A 93 10.90 -11.64 19.70
C GLU A 93 11.32 -10.44 18.84
N VAL A 94 12.63 -10.23 18.67
CA VAL A 94 13.18 -9.17 17.81
C VAL A 94 12.81 -9.40 16.34
N LEU A 95 12.88 -10.66 15.85
CA LEU A 95 12.44 -11.02 14.51
C LEU A 95 10.94 -10.76 14.30
N ALA A 96 10.11 -11.09 15.29
CA ALA A 96 8.67 -10.92 15.24
C ALA A 96 8.28 -9.44 15.23
N GLU A 97 8.87 -8.63 16.12
CA GLU A 97 8.65 -7.18 16.18
C GLU A 97 9.03 -6.52 14.85
N ARG A 98 10.23 -6.81 14.34
CA ARG A 98 10.69 -6.31 13.03
C ARG A 98 9.79 -6.79 11.89
N GLY A 99 9.37 -8.05 11.95
CA GLY A 99 8.50 -8.69 10.98
C GLY A 99 7.14 -8.02 10.87
N GLU A 100 6.53 -7.65 12.00
CA GLU A 100 5.23 -6.95 11.99
C GLU A 100 5.35 -5.54 11.39
N ILE A 101 6.42 -4.79 11.67
CA ILE A 101 6.65 -3.48 11.04
C ILE A 101 6.80 -3.63 9.52
N ILE A 102 7.62 -4.59 9.06
CA ILE A 102 7.82 -4.84 7.62
C ILE A 102 6.53 -5.27 6.94
N LYS A 103 5.74 -6.12 7.60
CA LYS A 103 4.46 -6.61 7.11
C LYS A 103 3.44 -5.49 6.97
N GLU A 104 3.32 -4.60 7.96
CA GLU A 104 2.43 -3.44 7.85
C GLU A 104 2.92 -2.44 6.79
N ASN A 105 4.23 -2.16 6.70
CA ASN A 105 4.78 -1.35 5.62
C ASN A 105 4.48 -1.96 4.24
N PHE A 106 4.57 -3.28 4.08
CA PHE A 106 4.26 -3.97 2.83
C PHE A 106 2.77 -3.90 2.47
N LYS A 107 1.89 -4.09 3.44
CA LYS A 107 0.44 -3.91 3.24
C LYS A 107 0.11 -2.48 2.82
N ASN A 108 0.79 -1.49 3.41
CA ASN A 108 0.62 -0.08 3.12
C ASN A 108 1.52 0.45 1.99
N ARG A 109 2.17 -0.42 1.20
CA ARG A 109 3.16 -0.01 0.17
C ARG A 109 2.64 1.02 -0.84
N LEU A 110 1.35 0.95 -1.21
CA LEU A 110 0.73 1.93 -2.09
C LEU A 110 0.61 3.31 -1.43
N GLU A 111 0.28 3.35 -0.14
CA GLU A 111 0.19 4.61 0.61
C GLU A 111 1.58 5.20 0.87
N ILE A 112 2.57 4.35 1.14
CA ILE A 112 3.98 4.77 1.22
C ILE A 112 4.46 5.33 -0.13
N ALA A 113 4.05 4.72 -1.24
CA ALA A 113 4.37 5.20 -2.58
C ALA A 113 3.71 6.55 -2.88
N LYS A 114 2.41 6.72 -2.58
CA LYS A 114 1.70 8.01 -2.67
C LYS A 114 2.39 9.08 -1.81
N LEU A 115 2.76 8.73 -0.57
CA LEU A 115 3.47 9.61 0.34
C LEU A 115 4.85 10.02 -0.21
N SER A 116 5.60 9.08 -0.79
CA SER A 116 6.91 9.34 -1.40
C SER A 116 6.81 10.28 -2.60
N VAL A 117 5.79 10.07 -3.46
CA VAL A 117 5.51 10.93 -4.62
C VAL A 117 5.15 12.34 -4.18
N VAL A 118 4.19 12.53 -3.27
CA VAL A 118 3.80 13.87 -2.81
C VAL A 118 4.95 14.57 -2.08
N THR A 119 5.73 13.83 -1.29
CA THR A 119 6.89 14.39 -0.56
C THR A 119 7.99 14.89 -1.51
N SER A 120 8.11 14.33 -2.72
CA SER A 120 9.06 14.82 -3.73
C SER A 120 8.70 16.18 -4.32
N MET A 121 7.45 16.64 -4.15
CA MET A 121 6.97 17.94 -4.63
C MET A 121 7.24 19.08 -3.63
N LEU A 122 7.76 18.76 -2.44
CA LEU A 122 8.10 19.72 -1.40
C LEU A 122 9.47 20.38 -1.66
N SER A 123 9.71 21.52 -1.01
CA SER A 123 11.07 22.05 -0.92
C SER A 123 11.98 21.12 -0.11
N ASP A 124 13.30 21.21 -0.30
CA ASP A 124 14.27 20.33 0.38
C ASP A 124 14.17 20.37 1.92
N GLU A 125 13.87 21.55 2.48
CA GLU A 125 13.70 21.73 3.93
C GLU A 125 12.45 21.00 4.44
N GLU A 126 11.31 21.22 3.78
CA GLU A 126 10.02 20.59 4.13
C GLU A 126 10.09 19.07 3.91
N LYS A 127 10.70 18.64 2.80
CA LYS A 127 10.99 17.23 2.50
C LYS A 127 11.80 16.58 3.62
N GLY A 128 12.87 17.23 4.07
CA GLY A 128 13.68 16.76 5.20
C GLY A 128 12.88 16.65 6.50
N GLY A 129 11.92 17.56 6.74
CA GLY A 129 10.99 17.50 7.88
C GLY A 129 10.08 16.28 7.82
N ILE A 130 9.39 16.08 6.69
CA ILE A 130 8.49 14.94 6.48
C ILE A 130 9.26 13.62 6.55
N GLU A 131 10.44 13.54 5.93
CA GLU A 131 11.30 12.35 5.99
C GLU A 131 11.63 11.95 7.43
N LYS A 132 12.00 12.90 8.29
CA LYS A 132 12.29 12.62 9.71
C LYS A 132 11.08 12.04 10.45
N VAL A 133 9.89 12.57 10.19
CA VAL A 133 8.66 12.11 10.84
C VAL A 133 8.24 10.74 10.35
N VAL A 134 8.38 10.46 9.05
CA VAL A 134 8.10 9.13 8.52
C VAL A 134 9.08 8.11 9.10
N ARG A 135 10.36 8.45 9.16
CA ARG A 135 11.39 7.59 9.76
C ARG A 135 11.14 7.29 11.24
N SER A 136 10.73 8.28 12.03
CA SER A 136 10.41 8.11 13.45
C SER A 136 9.05 7.44 13.70
N GLY A 137 8.20 7.36 12.67
CA GLY A 137 6.82 6.86 12.77
C GLY A 137 5.87 7.77 13.56
N SER A 138 6.30 8.97 13.96
CA SER A 138 5.50 9.85 14.82
C SER A 138 5.79 11.33 14.58
N LEU A 139 4.71 12.11 14.52
CA LEU A 139 4.77 13.57 14.46
C LEU A 139 4.68 14.13 15.88
N LYS A 140 5.75 14.77 16.36
CA LYS A 140 5.80 15.36 17.72
C LYS A 140 5.59 16.87 17.73
N GLN A 141 5.93 17.54 16.64
CA GLN A 141 5.87 18.99 16.49
C GLN A 141 5.28 19.33 15.11
N PRO A 142 4.62 20.49 14.96
CA PRO A 142 4.17 20.97 13.66
C PRO A 142 5.27 21.00 12.61
N ILE A 143 4.93 20.70 11.37
CA ILE A 143 5.81 20.86 10.20
C ILE A 143 5.13 21.80 9.22
N LYS A 144 5.83 22.88 8.86
CA LYS A 144 5.40 23.76 7.79
C LYS A 144 5.56 23.06 6.44
N VAL A 145 4.54 23.14 5.59
CA VAL A 145 4.45 22.54 4.24
C VAL A 145 3.79 23.53 3.28
N SER A 146 4.28 24.77 3.27
CA SER A 146 3.76 25.88 2.47
C SER A 146 3.88 25.69 0.96
N THR A 147 4.78 24.82 0.48
CA THR A 147 4.98 24.58 -0.96
C THR A 147 3.79 23.88 -1.63
N LEU A 148 3.04 23.09 -0.88
CA LEU A 148 1.87 22.37 -1.41
C LEU A 148 0.60 23.22 -1.28
N GLU A 149 -0.26 23.16 -2.28
CA GLU A 149 -1.62 23.71 -2.16
C GLU A 149 -2.46 22.95 -1.13
N LYS A 150 -3.56 23.56 -0.68
CA LYS A 150 -4.43 23.01 0.38
C LYS A 150 -4.82 21.55 0.14
N GLU A 151 -5.28 21.21 -1.06
CA GLU A 151 -5.72 19.84 -1.39
C GLU A 151 -4.55 18.85 -1.32
N ALA A 152 -3.37 19.22 -1.82
CA ALA A 152 -2.17 18.38 -1.77
C ALA A 152 -1.65 18.21 -0.33
N ARG A 153 -1.77 19.23 0.53
CA ARG A 153 -1.47 19.13 1.97
C ARG A 153 -2.42 18.19 2.70
N GLU A 154 -3.71 18.25 2.39
CA GLU A 154 -4.71 17.33 2.94
C GLU A 154 -4.43 15.88 2.51
N LYS A 155 -4.05 15.65 1.25
CA LYS A 155 -3.59 14.35 0.74
C LYS A 155 -2.32 13.88 1.45
N LEU A 156 -1.33 14.75 1.64
CA LEU A 156 -0.10 14.44 2.38
C LEU A 156 -0.42 13.93 3.80
N ALA A 157 -1.21 14.69 4.56
CA ALA A 157 -1.62 14.28 5.91
C ALA A 157 -2.42 12.97 5.91
N ARG A 158 -3.27 12.76 4.91
CA ARG A 158 -4.03 11.52 4.73
C ARG A 158 -3.11 10.32 4.52
N PHE A 159 -2.14 10.42 3.61
CA PHE A 159 -1.18 9.35 3.35
C PHE A 159 -0.29 9.06 4.56
N MET A 160 0.12 10.09 5.31
CA MET A 160 0.83 9.94 6.58
C MET A 160 0.00 9.14 7.61
N ARG A 161 -1.30 9.48 7.78
CA ARG A 161 -2.21 8.73 8.67
C ARG A 161 -2.38 7.27 8.24
N ARG A 162 -2.55 7.01 6.95
CA ARG A 162 -2.65 5.64 6.41
C ARG A 162 -1.35 4.84 6.57
N CYS A 163 -0.22 5.53 6.76
CA CYS A 163 1.06 4.94 7.14
C CYS A 163 1.26 4.84 8.68
N GLY A 164 0.23 5.15 9.48
CA GLY A 164 0.26 5.04 10.94
C GLY A 164 0.72 6.29 11.70
N ILE A 165 0.87 7.43 11.01
CA ILE A 165 1.35 8.68 11.63
C ILE A 165 0.15 9.58 11.93
N GLU A 166 -0.19 9.71 13.21
CA GLU A 166 -1.31 10.55 13.66
C GLU A 166 -1.05 12.03 13.42
N CYS A 167 -1.71 12.59 12.40
CA CYS A 167 -1.54 13.98 12.02
C CYS A 167 -2.74 14.55 11.26
N SER A 168 -2.79 15.87 11.16
CA SER A 168 -3.81 16.63 10.45
C SER A 168 -3.18 17.76 9.65
N ALA A 169 -3.81 18.15 8.54
CA ALA A 169 -3.42 19.35 7.82
C ALA A 169 -4.27 20.52 8.30
N LYS A 170 -3.63 21.65 8.63
CA LYS A 170 -4.31 22.91 8.93
C LYS A 170 -3.47 24.07 8.39
N GLU A 171 -4.11 24.96 7.65
CA GLU A 171 -3.42 26.09 7.00
C GLU A 171 -2.23 25.57 6.20
N ASP A 172 -1.02 26.06 6.48
CA ASP A 172 0.23 25.67 5.81
C ASP A 172 1.06 24.66 6.64
N GLU A 173 0.44 23.96 7.59
CA GLU A 173 1.13 23.05 8.51
C GLU A 173 0.50 21.65 8.56
N ILE A 174 1.35 20.66 8.85
CA ILE A 174 0.94 19.35 9.35
C ILE A 174 1.10 19.36 10.87
N LEU A 175 0.00 19.17 11.58
CA LEU A 175 -0.09 19.20 13.04
C LEU A 175 -0.19 17.77 13.61
N PRO A 176 0.38 17.51 14.79
CA PRO A 176 0.23 16.23 15.48
C PRO A 176 -1.23 15.99 15.90
N GLY A 177 -1.66 14.73 15.81
CA GLY A 177 -2.99 14.27 16.22
C GLY A 177 -4.03 14.24 15.10
N ASN A 178 -5.18 13.61 15.39
CA ASN A 178 -6.13 13.15 14.38
C ASN A 178 -7.17 14.20 13.94
N GLY A 179 -7.12 15.42 14.47
CA GLY A 179 -7.85 16.61 13.97
C GLY A 179 -9.37 16.49 13.78
N GLY A 180 -10.03 15.45 14.29
CA GLY A 180 -11.46 15.19 14.06
C GLY A 180 -11.82 14.79 12.63
N PHE A 181 -10.87 14.29 11.84
CA PHE A 181 -11.12 13.88 10.45
C PHE A 181 -12.03 12.64 10.37
N LEU A 182 -12.76 12.53 9.26
CA LEU A 182 -13.52 11.32 8.91
C LEU A 182 -12.61 10.10 9.03
N LYS A 183 -13.08 9.12 9.80
CA LYS A 183 -12.35 7.88 10.06
C LYS A 183 -12.34 7.07 8.77
N GLU A 184 -11.15 6.95 8.18
CA GLU A 184 -10.94 6.03 7.07
C GLU A 184 -10.67 4.62 7.58
N ILE A 185 -11.19 3.63 6.87
CA ILE A 185 -11.02 2.21 7.15
C ILE A 185 -10.31 1.58 5.97
N ARG A 186 -9.32 0.74 6.28
CA ARG A 186 -8.64 -0.10 5.32
C ARG A 186 -9.55 -1.28 4.95
N LEU A 187 -9.84 -1.44 3.66
CA LEU A 187 -10.61 -2.55 3.10
C LEU A 187 -9.70 -3.39 2.19
N GLU A 188 -9.62 -4.69 2.46
CA GLU A 188 -8.89 -5.65 1.62
C GLU A 188 -9.85 -6.20 0.54
N MET A 189 -9.57 -5.90 -0.72
CA MET A 189 -10.27 -6.44 -1.88
C MET A 189 -9.41 -7.53 -2.55
N PRO A 190 -9.98 -8.39 -3.42
CA PRO A 190 -9.25 -9.50 -4.04
C PRO A 190 -8.00 -9.09 -4.84
N ASP A 191 -8.02 -7.90 -5.45
CA ASP A 191 -6.99 -7.38 -6.35
C ASP A 191 -6.16 -6.24 -5.73
N ARG A 192 -6.67 -5.58 -4.69
CA ARG A 192 -6.03 -4.40 -4.09
C ARG A 192 -6.53 -4.09 -2.67
N THR A 193 -5.82 -3.22 -1.98
CA THR A 193 -6.25 -2.65 -0.70
C THR A 193 -6.65 -1.20 -0.93
N VAL A 194 -7.83 -0.82 -0.43
CA VAL A 194 -8.37 0.54 -0.55
C VAL A 194 -8.64 1.15 0.81
N TRP A 195 -8.67 2.48 0.86
CA TRP A 195 -9.04 3.25 2.05
C TRP A 195 -10.29 4.06 1.75
N VAL A 196 -11.32 3.88 2.57
CA VAL A 196 -12.65 4.48 2.38
C VAL A 196 -13.19 5.01 3.69
N SER A 197 -14.15 5.93 3.66
CA SER A 197 -14.83 6.35 4.90
C SER A 197 -15.66 5.19 5.47
N GLU A 198 -15.99 5.28 6.75
CA GLU A 198 -16.85 4.30 7.43
C GLU A 198 -18.23 4.17 6.75
N GLU A 199 -18.81 5.27 6.28
CA GLU A 199 -20.08 5.27 5.54
C GLU A 199 -19.95 4.62 4.16
N ALA A 200 -18.84 4.87 3.45
CA ALA A 200 -18.59 4.26 2.15
C ALA A 200 -18.33 2.76 2.25
N LYS A 201 -17.76 2.29 3.37
CA LYS A 201 -17.55 0.86 3.62
C LYS A 201 -18.86 0.08 3.63
N GLU A 202 -19.88 0.54 4.36
CA GLU A 202 -21.16 -0.17 4.44
C GLU A 202 -21.81 -0.31 3.06
N GLN A 203 -21.78 0.76 2.26
CA GLN A 203 -22.29 0.75 0.90
C GLN A 203 -21.48 -0.17 -0.01
N LEU A 204 -20.15 -0.17 0.12
CA LEU A 204 -19.27 -1.06 -0.65
C LEU A 204 -19.50 -2.53 -0.30
N ASP A 205 -19.63 -2.88 0.98
CA ASP A 205 -19.87 -4.26 1.41
C ASP A 205 -21.20 -4.79 0.81
N GLU A 206 -22.26 -3.97 0.81
CA GLU A 206 -23.53 -4.30 0.17
C GLU A 206 -23.39 -4.48 -1.35
N ILE A 207 -22.72 -3.53 -2.02
CA ILE A 207 -22.50 -3.58 -3.47
C ILE A 207 -21.66 -4.81 -3.85
N LEU A 208 -20.58 -5.11 -3.13
CA LEU A 208 -19.71 -6.25 -3.39
C LEU A 208 -20.44 -7.58 -3.20
N SER A 209 -21.30 -7.68 -2.19
CA SER A 209 -22.18 -8.84 -1.98
C SER A 209 -23.13 -9.04 -3.17
N LYS A 210 -23.84 -7.98 -3.58
CA LYS A 210 -24.75 -8.01 -4.74
C LYS A 210 -24.03 -8.35 -6.04
N ILE A 211 -22.86 -7.79 -6.29
CA ILE A 211 -22.01 -8.10 -7.45
C ILE A 211 -21.70 -9.60 -7.49
N LYS A 212 -21.31 -10.19 -6.36
CA LYS A 212 -20.99 -11.62 -6.27
C LYS A 212 -22.20 -12.49 -6.58
N ASP A 213 -23.35 -12.16 -6.00
CA ASP A 213 -24.59 -12.90 -6.20
C ASP A 213 -25.08 -12.83 -7.65
N ILE A 214 -25.11 -11.64 -8.24
CA ILE A 214 -25.53 -11.43 -9.63
C ILE A 214 -24.54 -12.07 -10.60
N ASN A 215 -23.23 -11.95 -10.36
CA ASN A 215 -22.23 -12.60 -11.20
C ASN A 215 -22.42 -14.12 -11.21
N SER A 216 -22.72 -14.72 -10.05
CA SER A 216 -23.02 -16.16 -9.95
C SER A 216 -24.27 -16.53 -10.76
N LYS A 217 -25.33 -15.73 -10.70
CA LYS A 217 -26.55 -15.92 -11.52
C LYS A 217 -26.26 -15.77 -13.02
N ILE A 218 -25.47 -14.78 -13.43
CA ILE A 218 -25.05 -14.58 -14.81
C ILE A 218 -24.26 -15.80 -15.31
N GLN A 219 -23.32 -16.31 -14.52
CA GLN A 219 -22.53 -17.49 -14.88
C GLN A 219 -23.42 -18.73 -15.05
N LEU A 220 -24.37 -18.96 -14.13
CA LEU A 220 -25.34 -20.06 -14.25
C LEU A 220 -26.21 -19.90 -15.51
N LYS A 221 -26.73 -18.70 -15.77
CA LYS A 221 -27.54 -18.44 -16.97
C LYS A 221 -26.74 -18.60 -18.26
N ASN A 222 -25.49 -18.15 -18.30
CA ASN A 222 -24.59 -18.41 -19.42
C ASN A 222 -24.39 -19.93 -19.64
N ALA A 223 -24.18 -20.70 -18.58
CA ALA A 223 -24.06 -22.15 -18.67
C ALA A 223 -25.35 -22.81 -19.21
N GLU A 224 -26.52 -22.38 -18.74
CA GLU A 224 -27.81 -22.84 -19.28
C GLU A 224 -27.93 -22.51 -20.78
N ARG A 225 -27.51 -21.31 -21.19
CA ARG A 225 -27.58 -20.85 -22.60
C ARG A 225 -26.71 -21.67 -23.54
N TYR A 226 -25.63 -22.27 -23.05
CA TYR A 226 -24.83 -23.22 -23.84
C TYR A 226 -25.53 -24.55 -24.08
N VAL A 227 -26.52 -24.92 -23.24
CA VAL A 227 -27.20 -26.22 -23.29
C VAL A 227 -28.60 -26.11 -23.90
N LYS A 228 -29.25 -24.93 -23.81
CA LYS A 228 -30.57 -24.68 -24.38
C LYS A 228 -30.68 -23.27 -24.98
N ASN A 229 -31.56 -23.11 -25.97
CA ASN A 229 -31.98 -21.80 -26.43
C ASN A 229 -32.91 -21.17 -25.40
N PHE A 230 -32.67 -19.91 -25.06
CA PHE A 230 -33.51 -19.16 -24.14
C PHE A 230 -34.81 -18.72 -24.82
N THR A 231 -35.89 -18.63 -24.04
CA THR A 231 -37.11 -17.94 -24.48
C THR A 231 -36.90 -16.41 -24.45
N GLU A 232 -37.79 -15.65 -25.09
CA GLU A 232 -37.73 -14.18 -25.04
C GLU A 232 -37.79 -13.63 -23.60
N GLU A 233 -38.53 -14.28 -22.70
CA GLU A 233 -38.59 -13.90 -21.29
C GLU A 233 -37.28 -14.19 -20.56
N GLU A 234 -36.63 -15.32 -20.87
CA GLU A 234 -35.33 -15.68 -20.29
C GLU A 234 -34.20 -14.78 -20.78
N GLU A 235 -34.21 -14.38 -22.06
CA GLU A 235 -33.27 -13.40 -22.61
C GLU A 235 -33.45 -12.04 -21.93
N LYS A 236 -34.68 -11.54 -21.78
CA LYS A 236 -34.94 -10.28 -21.05
C LYS A 236 -34.47 -10.33 -19.60
N ALA A 237 -34.74 -11.43 -18.89
CA ALA A 237 -34.29 -11.59 -17.50
C ALA A 237 -32.75 -11.63 -17.41
N PHE A 238 -32.08 -12.22 -18.40
CA PHE A 238 -30.63 -12.24 -18.48
C PHE A 238 -30.03 -10.85 -18.77
N GLU A 239 -30.61 -10.10 -19.71
CA GLU A 239 -30.22 -8.71 -20.00
C GLU A 239 -30.40 -7.78 -18.79
N MET A 240 -31.47 -7.97 -18.02
CA MET A 240 -31.69 -7.25 -16.76
C MET A 240 -30.59 -7.53 -15.74
N LEU A 241 -30.19 -8.80 -15.57
CA LEU A 241 -29.10 -9.17 -14.66
C LEU A 241 -27.76 -8.54 -15.09
N GLN A 242 -27.46 -8.54 -16.40
CA GLN A 242 -26.26 -7.89 -16.92
C GLN A 242 -26.28 -6.37 -16.69
N SER A 243 -27.44 -5.74 -16.89
CA SER A 243 -27.61 -4.30 -16.67
C SER A 243 -27.43 -3.95 -15.19
N GLU A 244 -28.06 -4.69 -14.28
CA GLU A 244 -27.92 -4.52 -12.83
C GLU A 244 -26.45 -4.71 -12.39
N TYR A 245 -25.76 -5.71 -12.95
CA TYR A 245 -24.35 -5.94 -12.70
C TYR A 245 -23.48 -4.73 -13.08
N LEU A 246 -23.70 -4.16 -14.28
CA LEU A 246 -22.96 -2.99 -14.75
C LEU A 246 -23.25 -1.74 -13.91
N GLU A 247 -24.50 -1.54 -13.48
CA GLU A 247 -24.87 -0.44 -12.58
C GLU A 247 -24.16 -0.55 -11.22
N LEU A 248 -24.07 -1.75 -10.65
CA LEU A 248 -23.34 -1.98 -9.41
C LEU A 248 -21.85 -1.73 -9.55
N LEU A 249 -21.24 -2.14 -10.68
CA LEU A 249 -19.85 -1.82 -10.97
C LEU A 249 -19.63 -0.31 -11.06
N LYS A 250 -20.53 0.43 -11.71
CA LYS A 250 -20.45 1.89 -11.79
C LYS A 250 -20.53 2.55 -10.40
N LYS A 251 -21.49 2.13 -9.56
CA LYS A 251 -21.62 2.63 -8.17
C LYS A 251 -20.37 2.35 -7.34
N LYS A 252 -19.78 1.15 -7.49
CA LYS A 252 -18.51 0.79 -6.85
C LYS A 252 -17.39 1.74 -7.29
N ASP A 253 -17.29 2.02 -8.59
CA ASP A 253 -16.23 2.89 -9.13
C ASP A 253 -16.42 4.36 -8.71
N GLU A 254 -17.66 4.84 -8.60
CA GLU A 254 -18.00 6.16 -8.05
C GLU A 254 -17.57 6.29 -6.58
N LEU A 255 -17.87 5.29 -5.74
CA LEU A 255 -17.44 5.28 -4.34
C LEU A 255 -15.90 5.23 -4.17
N LEU A 256 -15.20 4.64 -5.15
CA LEU A 256 -13.74 4.52 -5.14
C LEU A 256 -13.04 5.61 -5.97
N GLN A 257 -13.75 6.59 -6.52
CA GLN A 257 -13.19 7.57 -7.45
C GLN A 257 -12.00 8.34 -6.84
N SER A 258 -12.19 8.90 -5.64
CA SER A 258 -11.14 9.64 -4.92
C SER A 258 -9.87 8.79 -4.73
N PHE A 259 -10.04 7.53 -4.32
CA PHE A 259 -8.93 6.60 -4.17
C PHE A 259 -8.25 6.27 -5.52
N ASN A 260 -9.04 6.06 -6.57
CA ASN A 260 -8.52 5.77 -7.92
C ASN A 260 -7.75 6.97 -8.50
N GLU A 261 -8.10 8.20 -8.15
CA GLU A 261 -7.38 9.41 -8.54
C GLU A 261 -6.03 9.52 -7.81
N GLU A 262 -5.98 9.17 -6.51
CA GLU A 262 -4.73 9.11 -5.75
C GLU A 262 -3.75 8.07 -6.31
N GLU A 263 -4.23 6.96 -6.89
CA GLU A 263 -3.37 5.96 -7.54
C GLU A 263 -2.74 6.44 -8.85
N LYS A 264 -3.28 7.50 -9.46
CA LYS A 264 -2.77 8.07 -10.72
C LYS A 264 -1.69 9.13 -10.51
N LEU A 265 -1.30 9.39 -9.27
CA LEU A 265 -0.22 10.33 -8.96
C LEU A 265 1.10 9.87 -9.61
N LEU A 266 1.81 10.83 -10.19
CA LEU A 266 3.10 10.64 -10.84
C LEU A 266 3.95 11.91 -10.74
N VAL A 267 5.26 11.74 -10.89
CA VAL A 267 6.24 12.84 -10.98
C VAL A 267 6.88 12.79 -12.35
N ARG A 268 7.11 13.96 -12.95
CA ARG A 268 7.79 14.09 -14.25
C ARG A 268 9.09 14.87 -14.08
N SER A 269 10.18 14.35 -14.65
CA SER A 269 11.42 15.09 -14.91
C SER A 269 11.46 15.68 -16.31
#